data_AF-A0AAV0MII4-F1
#
_entry.id   AF-A0AAV0MII4-F1
#
_cell.length_a   1.000
_cell.length_b   1.000
_cell.length_c   1.000
_cell.angle_alpha   90.00
_cell.angle_beta   90.00
_cell.angle_gamma   90.00
#
_symmetry.space_group_name_H-M   'P 1'
#
loop_
_entity.id
_entity.type
_entity.pdbx_description
1 polymer ?
#
loop_
_entity_poly.entity_id
_entity_poly.type
_entity_poly.pdbx_seq_one_letter_code
_entity_poly.pdbx_strand_id
1 'polypeptide(L)'
;MEERSYQAQDVTSKDLLSSDNTVVPVDFYEIAGDDSSEQKGVMIVKLRRVQELRLGAITRKCIGKDQAKCSPAATVTFMYEPEIKINEDMMARLSLEEKQSIVESSPTKVFDIDPTTQQIASKWFCFL
;
A
#
# COMPACT_ATOMS: atom_id res chain seq x y z
N MET A 1 -15.02 -12.24 -46.47
CA MET A 1 -15.57 -12.51 -45.12
C MET A 1 -14.51 -12.08 -44.14
N GLU A 2 -14.70 -10.93 -43.50
CA GLU A 2 -13.67 -10.32 -42.66
C GLU A 2 -13.73 -10.89 -41.25
N GLU A 3 -12.62 -11.48 -40.79
CA GLU A 3 -12.39 -11.91 -39.41
C GLU A 3 -12.46 -10.70 -38.49
N ARG A 4 -13.67 -10.31 -38.12
CA ARG A 4 -13.86 -9.37 -37.02
C ARG A 4 -13.32 -10.08 -35.79
N SER A 5 -12.24 -9.57 -35.21
CA SER A 5 -11.53 -10.11 -34.05
C SER A 5 -12.45 -10.37 -32.85
N TYR A 6 -12.27 -11.49 -32.16
CA TYR A 6 -12.96 -11.83 -30.90
C TYR A 6 -12.45 -10.96 -29.73
N GLN A 7 -12.50 -9.64 -29.88
CA GLN A 7 -12.05 -8.71 -28.86
C GLN A 7 -13.11 -8.59 -27.76
N ALA A 8 -12.70 -8.81 -26.51
CA ALA A 8 -13.54 -8.56 -25.34
C ALA A 8 -13.59 -7.05 -25.06
N GLN A 9 -14.76 -6.56 -24.63
CA GLN A 9 -14.92 -5.19 -24.17
C GLN A 9 -14.72 -5.13 -22.66
N ASP A 10 -13.74 -4.35 -22.22
CA ASP A 10 -13.52 -4.09 -20.80
C ASP A 10 -14.39 -2.89 -20.38
N VAL A 11 -15.29 -3.10 -19.43
CA VAL A 11 -16.13 -2.04 -18.83
C VAL A 11 -15.50 -1.62 -17.51
N THR A 12 -15.36 -0.33 -17.30
CA THR A 12 -14.63 0.28 -16.18
C THR A 12 -15.48 1.29 -15.40
N SER A 13 -14.96 1.81 -14.30
CA SER A 13 -15.60 2.86 -13.49
C SER A 13 -15.94 4.12 -14.27
N LYS A 14 -15.20 4.42 -15.35
CA LYS A 14 -15.44 5.59 -16.22
C LYS A 14 -16.70 5.46 -17.06
N ASP A 15 -17.19 4.24 -17.28
CA ASP A 15 -18.43 3.98 -18.02
C ASP A 15 -19.68 4.18 -17.15
N LEU A 16 -19.51 4.46 -15.84
CA LEU A 16 -20.61 4.78 -14.94
C LEU A 16 -21.03 6.24 -15.10
N LEU A 17 -22.23 6.44 -15.65
CA LEU A 17 -22.82 7.76 -15.80
C LEU A 17 -23.52 8.17 -14.50
N SER A 18 -23.12 9.31 -13.95
CA SER A 18 -23.79 9.94 -12.80
C SER A 18 -24.94 10.82 -13.26
N SER A 19 -26.02 10.86 -12.48
CA SER A 19 -27.15 11.78 -12.73
C SER A 19 -26.81 13.24 -12.38
N ASP A 20 -25.81 13.46 -11.53
CA ASP A 20 -25.35 14.78 -11.09
C ASP A 20 -23.92 15.00 -11.57
N ASN A 21 -23.71 16.07 -12.35
CA ASN A 21 -22.41 16.40 -12.97
C ASN A 21 -21.37 16.92 -11.97
N THR A 22 -21.74 17.14 -10.71
CA THR A 22 -20.80 17.48 -9.62
C THR A 22 -20.21 16.24 -8.95
N VAL A 23 -20.80 15.06 -9.20
CA VAL A 23 -20.38 13.79 -8.60
C VAL A 23 -19.91 12.87 -9.69
N VAL A 24 -18.60 12.70 -9.80
CA VAL A 24 -17.96 11.77 -10.74
C VAL A 24 -17.24 10.65 -9.98
N PRO A 25 -17.10 9.46 -10.57
CA PRO A 25 -16.24 8.42 -10.03
C PRO A 25 -14.82 8.96 -9.79
N VAL A 26 -14.19 8.51 -8.70
CA VAL A 26 -12.82 8.92 -8.36
C VAL A 26 -11.84 8.26 -9.34
N ASP A 27 -11.05 9.08 -10.03
CA ASP A 27 -9.94 8.65 -10.88
C ASP A 27 -8.60 8.99 -10.18
N PHE A 28 -7.79 7.98 -9.91
CA PHE A 28 -6.52 8.13 -9.16
C PHE A 28 -5.32 8.51 -10.04
N TYR A 29 -5.50 8.58 -11.35
CA TYR A 29 -4.41 8.72 -12.33
C TYR A 29 -3.98 10.17 -12.60
N GLU A 30 -4.76 11.18 -12.17
CA GLU A 30 -4.38 12.59 -12.39
C GLU A 30 -3.27 13.08 -11.45
N ILE A 31 -3.05 12.38 -10.32
CA ILE A 31 -2.11 12.81 -9.27
C ILE A 31 -0.72 12.21 -9.47
N ALA A 32 -0.64 11.01 -10.05
CA ALA A 32 0.61 10.38 -10.44
C ALA A 32 0.83 10.71 -11.92
N GLY A 33 1.64 11.73 -12.22
CA GLY A 33 1.96 12.19 -13.58
C GLY A 33 2.73 11.19 -14.45
N ASP A 34 2.25 9.96 -14.51
CA ASP A 34 2.75 8.88 -15.34
C ASP A 34 1.86 8.78 -16.58
N ASP A 35 2.42 9.16 -17.73
CA ASP A 35 1.77 9.15 -19.05
C ASP A 35 1.69 7.71 -19.60
N SER A 36 1.33 6.77 -18.75
CA SER A 36 1.14 5.38 -19.14
C SER A 36 -0.24 5.23 -19.79
N SER A 37 -0.25 4.62 -20.97
CA SER A 37 -1.40 4.36 -21.85
C SER A 37 -2.48 3.44 -21.24
N GLU A 38 -2.55 3.33 -19.92
CA GLU A 38 -3.43 2.46 -19.14
C GLU A 38 -4.32 3.27 -18.18
N GLN A 39 -4.86 4.41 -18.65
CA GLN A 39 -5.91 5.17 -17.95
C GLN A 39 -7.26 4.43 -17.87
N LYS A 40 -7.26 3.11 -17.69
CA LYS A 40 -8.47 2.33 -17.43
C LYS A 40 -8.79 2.49 -15.95
N GLY A 41 -9.91 3.14 -15.65
CA GLY A 41 -10.47 3.15 -14.30
C GLY A 41 -10.71 1.73 -13.77
N VAL A 42 -11.26 1.61 -12.56
CA VAL A 42 -11.47 0.31 -11.91
C VAL A 42 -12.30 -0.61 -12.82
N MET A 43 -11.78 -1.78 -13.15
CA MET A 43 -12.49 -2.74 -14.01
C MET A 43 -13.70 -3.32 -13.29
N ILE A 44 -14.87 -3.22 -13.91
CA ILE A 44 -16.13 -3.72 -13.35
C ILE A 44 -16.46 -5.08 -13.97
N VAL A 45 -16.40 -5.19 -15.30
CA VAL A 45 -16.73 -6.44 -16.01
C VAL A 45 -16.02 -6.50 -17.37
N LYS A 46 -15.68 -7.71 -17.83
CA LYS A 46 -15.24 -7.97 -19.20
C LYS A 46 -16.35 -8.66 -19.98
N LEU A 47 -16.89 -7.98 -20.98
CA LEU A 47 -17.98 -8.49 -21.82
C LEU A 47 -17.44 -9.17 -23.07
N ARG A 48 -18.04 -10.30 -23.43
CA ARG A 48 -17.87 -10.95 -24.74
C ARG A 48 -18.99 -10.53 -25.70
N ARG A 49 -18.91 -10.97 -26.95
CA ARG A 49 -19.92 -10.67 -27.96
C ARG A 49 -21.30 -11.11 -27.48
N VAL A 50 -22.32 -10.29 -27.77
CA VAL A 50 -23.73 -10.57 -27.45
C VAL A 50 -24.00 -10.63 -25.94
N GLN A 51 -23.19 -9.95 -25.13
CA GLN A 51 -23.47 -9.71 -23.70
C GLN A 51 -23.74 -8.22 -23.49
N GLU A 52 -24.75 -7.91 -22.68
CA GLU A 52 -25.12 -6.55 -22.30
C GLU A 52 -25.31 -6.47 -20.78
N LEU A 53 -24.84 -5.38 -20.18
CA LEU A 53 -25.05 -5.07 -18.77
C LEU A 53 -25.82 -3.75 -18.66
N ARG A 54 -26.99 -3.79 -18.04
CA ARG A 54 -27.75 -2.60 -17.64
C ARG A 54 -27.95 -2.64 -16.13
N LEU A 55 -27.42 -1.65 -15.43
CA LEU A 55 -27.60 -1.52 -13.99
C LEU A 55 -27.92 -0.08 -13.61
N GLY A 56 -28.63 0.07 -12.50
CA GLY A 56 -28.81 1.35 -11.81
C GLY A 56 -28.22 1.20 -10.41
N ALA A 57 -27.30 2.09 -10.04
CA ALA A 57 -26.70 2.12 -8.72
C ALA A 57 -27.16 3.36 -7.96
N ILE A 58 -27.49 3.20 -6.68
CA ILE A 58 -27.83 4.30 -5.78
C ILE A 58 -26.76 4.38 -4.72
N THR A 59 -26.01 5.47 -4.72
CA THR A 59 -24.99 5.74 -3.71
C THR A 59 -25.62 6.49 -2.54
N ARG A 60 -25.39 6.02 -1.32
CA ARG A 60 -25.83 6.66 -0.08
C ARG A 60 -24.64 6.86 0.85
N LYS A 61 -24.65 7.96 1.61
CA LYS A 61 -23.68 8.17 2.69
C LYS A 61 -23.85 7.08 3.75
N CYS A 62 -22.75 6.51 4.20
CA CYS A 62 -22.70 5.43 5.18
C CYS A 62 -21.48 5.55 6.08
N ILE A 63 -21.43 4.76 7.14
CA ILE A 63 -20.35 4.75 8.11
C ILE A 63 -19.51 3.48 7.89
N GLY A 64 -18.18 3.59 7.92
CA GLY A 64 -17.25 2.46 7.73
C GLY A 64 -17.45 1.30 8.71
N LYS A 65 -18.06 1.55 9.86
CA LYS A 65 -18.46 0.53 10.84
C LYS A 65 -19.55 -0.41 10.31
N ASP A 66 -20.48 0.10 9.50
CA ASP A 66 -21.63 -0.69 9.03
C ASP A 66 -21.25 -1.54 7.82
N GLN A 67 -20.46 -0.99 6.90
CA GLN A 67 -19.98 -1.67 5.71
C GLN A 67 -18.57 -1.22 5.32
N ALA A 68 -17.71 -2.17 4.96
CA ALA A 68 -16.31 -1.92 4.63
C ALA A 68 -16.10 -0.95 3.46
N LYS A 69 -17.00 -0.94 2.46
CA LYS A 69 -16.95 0.00 1.32
C LYS A 69 -17.06 1.48 1.72
N CYS A 70 -17.53 1.74 2.95
CA CYS A 70 -17.71 3.07 3.52
C CYS A 70 -16.51 3.48 4.37
N SER A 71 -15.45 2.66 4.44
CA SER A 71 -14.21 3.04 5.10
C SER A 71 -13.51 4.13 4.29
N PRO A 72 -13.23 5.31 4.86
CA PRO A 72 -12.51 6.37 4.16
C PRO A 72 -10.99 6.12 4.12
N ALA A 73 -10.48 5.16 4.88
CA ALA A 73 -9.07 4.80 4.94
C ALA A 73 -8.89 3.33 4.52
N ALA A 74 -7.84 3.06 3.74
CA ALA A 74 -7.46 1.70 3.37
C ALA A 74 -6.88 0.93 4.57
N THR A 75 -5.96 1.56 5.30
CA THR A 75 -5.33 1.00 6.50
C THR A 75 -5.02 2.12 7.48
N VAL A 76 -5.36 1.94 8.75
CA VAL A 76 -4.92 2.80 9.86
C VAL A 76 -4.28 1.91 10.89
N THR A 77 -2.99 2.09 11.12
CA THR A 77 -2.22 1.32 12.10
C THR A 77 -1.30 2.28 12.87
N PHE A 78 -1.03 1.96 14.13
CA PHE A 78 -0.01 2.65 14.92
C PHE A 78 1.02 1.61 15.35
N MET A 79 2.28 2.04 15.40
CA MET A 79 3.39 1.25 15.91
C MET A 79 3.96 1.98 17.11
N TYR A 80 4.10 1.28 18.23
CA TYR A 80 4.77 1.83 19.40
C TYR A 80 6.28 1.87 19.16
N GLU A 81 6.94 2.87 19.74
CA GLU A 81 8.39 2.93 19.76
C GLU A 81 8.94 1.75 20.58
N PRO A 82 9.80 0.90 20.01
CA PRO A 82 10.33 -0.26 20.71
C PRO A 82 11.43 0.16 21.70
N GLU A 83 11.27 -0.19 22.98
CA GLU A 83 12.33 -0.02 23.99
C GLU A 83 13.24 -1.27 24.01
N ILE A 84 14.46 -1.14 23.48
CA ILE A 84 15.43 -2.24 23.45
C ILE A 84 16.54 -1.99 24.48
N LYS A 85 16.61 -2.85 25.50
CA LYS A 85 17.64 -2.81 26.55
C LYS A 85 18.72 -3.84 26.26
N ILE A 86 19.96 -3.37 26.17
CA ILE A 86 21.10 -4.25 25.99
C ILE A 86 21.71 -4.57 27.35
N ASN A 87 21.97 -5.86 27.60
CA ASN A 87 22.65 -6.28 28.82
C ASN A 87 24.17 -6.07 28.67
N GLU A 88 24.70 -5.08 29.37
CA GLU A 88 26.12 -4.68 29.32
C GLU A 88 27.06 -5.82 29.78
N ASP A 89 26.67 -6.57 30.81
CA ASP A 89 27.49 -7.68 31.34
C ASP A 89 27.68 -8.81 30.34
N MET A 90 26.66 -9.06 29.51
CA MET A 90 26.74 -10.06 28.44
C MET A 90 27.51 -9.52 27.24
N MET A 91 27.34 -8.23 26.90
CA MET A 91 28.09 -7.58 25.82
C MET A 91 29.60 -7.52 26.07
N ALA A 92 30.00 -7.38 27.34
CA ALA A 92 31.41 -7.35 27.71
C ALA A 92 32.14 -8.68 27.46
N ARG A 93 31.41 -9.79 27.39
CA ARG A 93 31.97 -11.14 27.18
C ARG A 93 32.09 -11.53 25.71
N LEU A 94 31.40 -10.82 24.82
CA LEU A 94 31.34 -11.13 23.39
C LEU A 94 32.53 -10.53 22.63
N SER A 95 33.01 -11.27 21.64
CA SER A 95 34.04 -10.83 20.70
C SER A 95 33.51 -9.77 19.71
N LEU A 96 34.42 -9.11 18.99
CA LEU A 96 34.06 -8.10 18.00
C LEU A 96 33.22 -8.68 16.84
N GLU A 97 33.51 -9.89 16.39
CA GLU A 97 32.77 -10.56 15.31
C GLU A 97 31.33 -10.88 15.73
N GLU A 98 31.13 -11.32 16.97
CA GLU A 98 29.80 -11.60 17.51
C GLU A 98 28.97 -10.32 17.65
N LYS A 99 29.60 -9.21 18.05
CA LYS A 99 28.94 -7.90 18.10
C LYS A 99 28.53 -7.42 16.71
N GLN A 100 29.34 -7.67 15.68
CA GLN A 100 28.99 -7.37 14.29
C GLN A 100 27.81 -8.22 13.80
N SER A 101 27.78 -9.50 14.16
CA SER A 101 26.65 -10.39 13.85
C SER A 101 25.34 -9.88 14.48
N ILE A 102 25.38 -9.36 15.71
CA ILE A 102 24.21 -8.74 16.36
C ILE A 102 23.72 -7.52 15.59
N VAL A 103 24.62 -6.64 15.16
CA VAL A 103 24.27 -5.46 14.35
C VAL A 103 23.63 -5.89 13.02
N GLU A 104 24.24 -6.85 12.32
CA GLU A 104 23.77 -7.34 11.02
C GLU A 104 22.43 -8.10 11.13
N SER A 105 22.15 -8.72 12.27
CA SER A 105 20.88 -9.42 12.50
C SER A 105 19.67 -8.47 12.56
N SER A 106 19.89 -7.16 12.76
CA SER A 106 18.82 -6.18 12.90
C SER A 106 18.24 -5.77 11.53
N PRO A 107 16.94 -6.00 11.25
CA PRO A 107 16.35 -5.72 9.93
C PRO A 107 16.39 -4.24 9.55
N THR A 108 16.27 -3.37 10.53
CA THR A 108 16.21 -1.91 10.39
C THR A 108 17.55 -1.22 10.67
N LYS A 109 18.62 -1.98 10.93
CA LYS A 109 19.97 -1.46 11.22
C LYS A 109 19.97 -0.40 12.33
N VAL A 110 19.22 -0.68 13.39
CA VAL A 110 19.03 0.21 14.55
C VAL A 110 20.20 0.18 15.52
N PHE A 111 21.14 -0.75 15.36
CA PHE A 111 22.32 -0.88 16.19
C PHE A 111 23.57 -0.48 15.43
N ASP A 112 24.53 0.12 16.13
CA ASP A 112 25.86 0.37 15.60
C ASP A 112 26.91 0.10 16.68
N ILE A 113 28.15 -0.14 16.27
CA ILE A 113 29.27 -0.32 17.19
C ILE A 113 30.01 1.01 17.30
N ASP A 114 30.16 1.51 18.52
CA ASP A 114 30.99 2.69 18.78
C ASP A 114 32.47 2.36 18.49
N PRO A 115 33.15 3.13 17.62
CA PRO A 115 34.54 2.87 17.23
C PRO A 115 35.54 3.00 18.38
N THR A 116 35.19 3.71 19.46
CA THR A 116 36.08 3.99 20.59
C THR A 116 35.85 3.01 21.73
N THR A 117 34.59 2.73 22.06
CA THR A 117 34.23 1.88 23.21
C THR A 117 33.97 0.42 22.84
N GLN A 118 33.84 0.10 21.54
CA GLN A 118 33.48 -1.22 21.03
C GLN A 118 32.18 -1.78 21.64
N GLN A 119 31.30 -0.89 22.10
CA GLN A 119 29.98 -1.23 22.61
C GLN A 119 28.92 -1.04 21.51
N ILE A 120 27.86 -1.85 21.58
CA ILE A 120 26.71 -1.67 20.69
C ILE A 120 25.84 -0.55 21.27
N ALA A 121 25.61 0.49 20.49
CA ALA A 121 24.70 1.57 20.83
C ALA A 121 23.49 1.55 19.88
N SER A 122 22.31 1.87 20.41
CA SER A 122 21.13 2.08 19.59
C SER A 122 21.22 3.44 18.89
N LYS A 123 21.03 3.44 17.57
CA LYS A 123 20.75 4.67 16.82
C LYS A 123 19.27 4.97 16.96
N TRP A 124 18.95 5.97 17.77
CA TRP A 124 17.59 6.45 18.05
C TRP A 124 16.87 7.11 16.86
N PHE A 125 17.32 6.87 15.63
CA PHE A 125 16.73 7.45 14.43
C PHE A 125 16.31 6.34 13.48
N CYS A 126 15.24 5.64 13.85
CA CYS A 126 14.42 4.91 12.90
C CYS A 126 13.26 5.84 12.50
N PHE A 127 13.50 6.77 11.58
CA PHE A 127 12.39 7.42 10.87
C PHE A 127 11.82 6.40 9.88
N LEU A 128 10.52 6.13 10.01
CA LEU A 128 9.71 5.67 8.89
C LEU A 128 9.72 6.71 7.77
#